data_AF-A0A5N5I9W6-F1
#
_entry.id   AF-A0A5N5I9W6-F1
#
_cell.length_a   1.000
_cell.length_b   1.000
_cell.length_c   1.000
_cell.angle_alpha   90.00
_cell.angle_beta   90.00
_cell.angle_gamma   90.00
#
_symmetry.space_group_name_H-M   'P 1'
#
loop_
_entity.id
_entity.type
_entity.pdbx_description
1 polymer ?
#
loop_
_entity_poly.entity_id
_entity_poly.type
_entity_poly.pdbx_seq_one_letter_code
_entity_poly.pdbx_strand_id
1 'polypeptide(L)' 'MSMYESFRRAGFQRGNMKRLLTIISGTPKVSAPMNIVVSRIAKMLVGELVETGASKFSSTGIVMSERKESGPIRPCMPP' A
#
# COMPACT_ATOMS: atom_id res chain seq x y z
N MET A 1 -7.15 -16.35 -10.89
CA MET A 1 -5.96 -15.47 -10.95
C MET A 1 -5.09 -15.81 -9.74
N SER A 2 -3.81 -16.15 -9.90
CA SER A 2 -2.90 -16.39 -8.76
C SER A 2 -2.60 -15.09 -8.02
N MET A 3 -2.42 -15.12 -6.70
CA MET A 3 -2.01 -13.98 -5.86
C MET A 3 -0.79 -13.25 -6.44
N TYR A 4 0.16 -14.02 -6.99
CA TYR A 4 1.35 -13.47 -7.63
C TYR A 4 1.03 -12.63 -8.87
N GLU A 5 0.08 -13.06 -9.73
CA GLU A 5 -0.33 -12.29 -10.91
C GLU A 5 -1.03 -10.99 -10.50
N SER A 6 -1.85 -11.03 -9.46
CA SER A 6 -2.50 -9.83 -8.91
C SER A 6 -1.46 -8.83 -8.39
N PHE A 7 -0.46 -9.30 -7.63
CA PHE A 7 0.63 -8.46 -7.15
C PHE A 7 1.49 -7.90 -8.29
N ARG A 8 1.84 -8.73 -9.29
CA ARG A 8 2.65 -8.34 -10.44
C ARG A 8 2.00 -7.19 -11.22
N ARG A 9 0.69 -7.26 -11.42
CA ARG A 9 -0.09 -6.26 -12.17
C ARG A 9 -0.56 -5.06 -11.35
N ALA A 10 -0.57 -5.17 -10.02
CA ALA A 10 -0.97 -4.06 -9.15
C ALA A 10 -0.08 -2.82 -9.35
N GLY A 11 -0.70 -1.65 -9.38
CA GLY A 11 0.00 -0.38 -9.52
C GLY A 11 -0.90 0.80 -9.21
N PHE A 12 -0.31 1.93 -8.85
CA PHE A 12 -1.06 3.15 -8.58
C PHE A 12 -1.44 3.86 -9.87
N GLN A 13 -2.66 4.40 -9.91
CA GLN A 13 -3.12 5.19 -11.05
C GLN A 13 -2.29 6.47 -11.17
N ARG A 14 -1.66 6.65 -12.34
CA ARG A 14 -0.78 7.79 -12.63
C ARG A 14 -1.43 9.15 -12.37
N GLY A 15 -2.72 9.30 -12.71
CA GLY A 15 -3.47 10.55 -12.54
C GLY A 15 -3.63 10.95 -11.07
N ASN A 16 -4.04 10.00 -10.23
CA ASN A 16 -4.22 10.23 -8.79
C ASN A 16 -2.89 10.54 -8.10
N MET A 17 -1.83 9.79 -8.44
CA MET A 17 -0.51 10.02 -7.87
C MET A 17 0.07 11.37 -8.30
N LYS A 18 -0.14 11.77 -9.56
CA LYS A 18 0.25 13.10 -10.05
C LYS A 18 -0.46 14.20 -9.27
N ARG A 19 -1.78 14.08 -9.09
CA ARG A 19 -2.58 15.05 -8.34
C ARG A 19 -2.10 15.18 -6.89
N LEU A 20 -1.85 14.05 -6.22
CA LEU A 20 -1.34 14.03 -4.85
C LEU A 20 0.03 14.72 -4.74
N LEU A 21 0.96 14.38 -5.65
CA LEU A 21 2.30 14.98 -5.65
C LEU A 21 2.28 16.47 -5.96
N THR A 22 1.39 16.94 -6.84
CA THR A 22 1.21 18.37 -7.10
C THR A 22 0.70 19.10 -5.85
N ILE A 23 -0.24 18.51 -5.11
CA ILE A 23 -0.78 19.09 -3.87
C ILE A 23 0.32 19.18 -2.80
N ILE A 24 1.09 18.12 -2.59
CA ILE A 24 2.13 18.07 -1.54
C ILE A 24 3.33 18.95 -1.89
N SER A 25 3.81 18.88 -3.13
CA SER A 25 4.99 19.64 -3.55
C SER A 25 4.69 21.13 -3.75
N GLY A 26 3.43 21.52 -3.90
CA GLY A 26 3.04 22.88 -4.28
C GLY A 26 3.47 23.29 -5.69
N THR A 27 4.03 22.36 -6.48
CA THR A 27 4.50 22.62 -7.85
C THR A 27 3.65 21.89 -8.88
N PRO A 28 3.27 22.57 -9.99
CA PRO A 28 2.48 21.94 -11.06
C PRO A 28 3.32 20.98 -11.92
N LYS A 29 4.65 21.01 -11.79
CA LYS A 29 5.59 20.24 -12.61
C LYS A 29 6.04 18.95 -11.90
N VAL A 30 5.13 17.99 -11.80
CA VAL A 30 5.48 16.62 -11.42
C VAL A 30 5.95 15.86 -12.67
N SER A 31 7.23 15.49 -12.71
CA SER A 31 7.82 14.76 -13.82
C SER A 31 7.31 13.30 -13.88
N ALA A 32 7.31 12.70 -15.07
CA ALA A 32 6.94 11.29 -15.22
C ALA A 32 7.84 10.33 -14.42
N PRO A 33 9.18 10.50 -14.39
CA PRO A 33 10.06 9.68 -13.55
C PRO A 33 9.73 9.78 -12.06
N MET A 34 9.44 10.98 -11.56
CA MET A 34 9.09 11.19 -10.16
C MET A 34 7.82 10.45 -9.76
N ASN A 35 6.79 10.50 -10.60
CA ASN A 35 5.55 9.76 -10.39
C ASN A 35 5.78 8.23 -10.37
N ILE A 36 6.63 7.70 -11.27
CA ILE A 36 6.99 6.28 -11.31
C ILE A 36 7.71 5.85 -10.04
N VAL A 37 8.72 6.61 -9.61
CA VAL A 37 9.52 6.30 -8.42
C VAL A 37 8.64 6.30 -7.17
N VAL A 38 7.84 7.35 -6.95
CA VAL A 38 6.94 7.43 -5.80
C VAL A 38 5.93 6.29 -5.80
N SER A 39 5.35 5.97 -6.97
CA SER A 39 4.42 4.85 -7.10
C SER A 39 5.08 3.50 -6.74
N ARG A 40 6.36 3.29 -7.10
CA ARG A 40 7.09 2.06 -6.77
C ARG A 40 7.44 1.98 -5.28
N ILE A 41 7.90 3.08 -4.69
CA ILE A 41 8.19 3.16 -3.25
C ILE A 41 6.91 2.89 -2.45
N ALA A 42 5.80 3.53 -2.82
CA ALA A 42 4.51 3.28 -2.20
C ALA A 42 4.07 1.81 -2.33
N LYS A 43 4.36 1.15 -3.46
CA LYS A 43 4.03 -0.27 -3.66
C LYS A 43 4.88 -1.18 -2.77
N MET A 44 6.16 -0.87 -2.61
CA MET A 44 7.05 -1.59 -1.69
C MET A 44 6.57 -1.43 -0.24
N LEU A 45 6.23 -0.21 0.17
CA LEU A 45 5.67 0.05 1.50
C LEU A 45 4.37 -0.71 1.76
N VAL A 46 3.44 -0.78 0.78
CA VAL A 46 2.21 -1.57 0.92
C VAL A 46 2.52 -3.06 0.95
N GLY A 47 3.48 -3.55 0.16
CA GLY A 47 3.94 -4.94 0.18
C GLY A 47 4.49 -5.32 1.56
N GLU A 48 5.43 -4.53 2.06
CA GLU A 48 5.98 -4.68 3.42
C GLU A 48 4.88 -4.58 4.47
N LEU A 49 3.93 -3.65 4.35
CA LEU A 49 2.81 -3.52 5.29
C LEU A 49 1.86 -4.72 5.25
N VAL A 50 1.65 -5.36 4.10
CA VAL A 50 0.78 -6.54 4.01
C VAL A 50 1.52 -7.79 4.48
N GLU A 51 2.80 -7.94 4.16
CA GLU A 51 3.65 -9.04 4.66
C GLU A 51 3.86 -8.93 6.17
N THR A 52 4.11 -7.72 6.66
CA THR A 52 4.31 -7.41 8.09
C THR A 52 2.98 -7.15 8.80
N GLY A 53 1.91 -6.86 8.10
CA GLY A 53 0.54 -6.87 8.62
C GLY A 53 -0.07 -8.26 8.62
N ALA A 54 0.55 -9.21 7.91
CA ALA A 54 0.37 -10.64 8.13
C ALA A 54 1.33 -11.17 9.21
N SER A 55 2.41 -10.46 9.56
CA SER A 55 3.45 -11.08 10.40
C SER A 55 4.16 -10.26 11.52
N LYS A 56 4.04 -8.93 11.72
CA LYS A 56 4.80 -8.17 12.77
C LYS A 56 4.60 -6.65 13.06
N PHE A 57 3.90 -5.80 12.30
CA PHE A 57 3.95 -4.31 12.51
C PHE A 57 2.61 -3.58 12.37
N SER A 58 1.64 -4.14 11.65
CA SER A 58 0.25 -3.72 11.89
C SER A 58 -0.20 -4.43 13.16
N SER A 59 -0.67 -3.68 14.15
CA SER A 59 -1.34 -4.26 15.32
C SER A 59 -2.41 -5.27 14.89
N THR A 60 -2.99 -5.16 13.68
CA THR A 60 -3.97 -6.11 13.12
C THR A 60 -3.44 -7.51 12.83
N GLY A 61 -2.17 -7.70 12.45
CA GLY A 61 -1.64 -9.01 12.05
C GLY A 61 -1.23 -9.90 13.20
N ILE A 62 -0.52 -9.27 14.14
CA ILE A 62 -0.26 -9.84 15.46
C ILE A 62 -1.62 -10.14 16.11
N VAL A 63 -2.55 -9.18 16.09
CA VAL A 63 -3.91 -9.38 16.62
C VAL A 63 -4.69 -10.48 15.90
N MET A 64 -4.68 -10.59 14.56
CA MET A 64 -5.42 -11.64 13.84
C MET A 64 -4.81 -13.03 14.07
N SER A 65 -3.48 -13.14 14.11
CA SER A 65 -2.79 -14.39 14.43
C SER A 65 -2.98 -14.79 15.90
N GLU A 66 -2.84 -13.85 16.84
CA GLU A 66 -3.12 -14.04 18.27
C GLU A 66 -4.61 -14.37 18.53
N ARG A 67 -5.53 -13.75 17.77
CA ARG A 67 -6.98 -13.99 17.86
C ARG A 67 -7.46 -15.18 17.01
N LYS A 68 -6.56 -15.88 16.30
CA LYS A 68 -6.89 -16.99 15.38
C LYS A 68 -7.95 -16.64 14.34
N GLU A 69 -7.96 -15.40 13.88
CA GLU A 69 -8.89 -14.92 12.86
C GLU A 69 -8.34 -15.21 11.46
N SER A 70 -9.18 -15.81 10.61
CA SER A 70 -8.89 -16.06 9.20
C SER A 70 -9.76 -15.16 8.32
N GLY A 71 -9.24 -14.76 7.16
CA GLY A 71 -9.95 -13.94 6.19
C GLY A 71 -9.21 -12.63 5.84
N PRO A 72 -9.89 -11.67 5.21
CA PRO A 72 -9.30 -10.38 4.83
C PRO A 72 -8.75 -9.61 6.04
N ILE A 73 -7.62 -8.91 5.85
CA ILE A 73 -7.03 -8.04 6.89
C ILE A 73 -8.06 -6.97 7.31
N ARG A 74 -8.39 -6.92 8.60
CA ARG A 74 -9.35 -5.96 9.18
C ARG A 74 -8.64 -4.79 9.85
N PRO A 75 -9.20 -3.56 9.83
CA PRO A 75 -8.71 -2.45 10.66
C PRO A 75 -8.78 -2.79 12.16
N CYS A 76 -7.82 -2.33 12.96
CA CYS A 76 -7.75 -2.64 14.39
C CYS A 76 -8.46 -1.64 15.32
N MET A 77 -9.19 -0.65 14.79
CA MET A 77 -9.80 0.40 15.62
C MET A 77 -11.26 0.05 15.99
N PRO A 78 -11.70 0.33 17.23
CA PRO A 78 -13.12 0.38 17.55
C PRO A 78 -13.76 1.64 16.90
N PRO A 79 -15.09 1.69 16.74
CA PRO A 79 -15.80 2.88 16.28
C PRO A 79 -15.58 4.10 17.17
#